data_AF-C6SXV8-F1
#
_entry.id   AF-C6SXV8-F1
#
_cell.length_a   1.000
_cell.length_b   1.000
_cell.length_c   1.000
_cell.angle_alpha   90.00
_cell.angle_beta   90.00
_cell.angle_gamma   90.00
#
_symmetry.space_group_name_H-M   'P 1'
#
loop_
_entity.id
_entity.type
_entity.pdbx_description
1 polymer ?
#
loop_
_entity_poly.entity_id
_entity_poly.type
_entity_poly.pdbx_seq_one_letter_code
_entity_poly.pdbx_strand_id
1 'polypeptide(L)'
;MFEKVRLHPTELMRLILQQAVLSQAVYCSLTNLCLEWMVVLKIIIITILFWKHPLCDHFKLNCDGSKSGSIAAAGGLLRDHMGNVILSFSTNIGNCFVISAELWAFLIGVKIA
;
A
#
# COMPACT_ATOMS: atom_id res chain seq x y z
N MET A 1 6.11 3.06 24.86
CA MET A 1 4.89 3.87 25.08
C MET A 1 4.82 4.87 23.94
N PHE A 2 4.04 4.58 22.90
CA PHE A 2 3.93 5.47 21.75
C PHE A 2 2.63 6.29 21.89
N GLU A 3 2.79 7.61 21.96
CA GLU A 3 1.68 8.56 21.97
C GLU A 3 0.86 8.45 20.67
N LYS A 4 -0.46 8.40 20.84
CA LYS A 4 -1.42 8.30 19.76
C LYS A 4 -1.58 9.67 19.10
N VAL A 5 -0.66 10.01 18.20
CA VAL A 5 -0.79 11.21 17.36
C VAL A 5 -1.81 10.89 16.26
N ARG A 6 -2.99 11.52 16.33
CA ARG A 6 -3.98 11.49 15.25
C ARG A 6 -3.49 12.39 14.12
N LEU A 7 -2.77 11.80 13.16
CA LEU A 7 -2.48 12.47 11.90
C LEU A 7 -3.70 12.32 10.97
N HIS A 8 -4.13 13.44 10.37
CA HIS A 8 -5.17 13.45 9.35
C HIS A 8 -4.76 12.53 8.18
N PRO A 9 -5.67 11.74 7.56
CA PRO A 9 -5.32 10.78 6.51
C PRO A 9 -4.51 11.40 5.35
N THR A 10 -4.76 12.67 5.05
CA THR A 10 -4.04 13.46 4.05
C THR A 10 -2.59 13.76 4.44
N GLU A 11 -2.30 14.01 5.72
CA GLU A 11 -0.94 14.31 6.19
C GLU A 11 -0.08 13.04 6.25
N LEU A 12 -0.66 11.89 6.56
CA LEU A 12 0.03 10.60 6.47
C LEU A 12 0.34 10.23 5.01
N MET A 13 -0.63 10.40 4.10
CA MET A 13 -0.37 10.26 2.65
C MET A 13 0.70 11.24 2.18
N ARG A 14 0.68 12.49 2.66
CA ARG A 14 1.68 13.51 2.30
C ARG A 14 3.08 13.13 2.77
N LEU A 15 3.23 12.60 3.99
CA LEU A 15 4.53 12.14 4.51
C LEU A 15 5.07 10.92 3.73
N ILE A 16 4.20 9.99 3.36
CA ILE A 16 4.57 8.81 2.55
C ILE A 16 4.94 9.22 1.12
N LEU A 17 4.19 10.15 0.52
CA LEU A 17 4.51 10.72 -0.79
C LEU A 17 5.80 11.56 -0.75
N GLN A 18 6.07 12.29 0.34
CA GLN A 18 7.29 13.08 0.49
C GLN A 18 8.54 12.21 0.67
N GLN A 19 8.43 10.98 1.17
CA GLN A 19 9.52 10.01 1.16
C GLN A 19 9.65 9.24 -0.17
N ALA A 20 8.58 9.18 -0.97
CA ALA A 20 8.60 8.53 -2.30
C ALA A 20 9.00 9.45 -3.45
N VAL A 21 8.99 10.78 -3.27
CA VAL A 21 9.28 11.76 -4.33
C VAL A 21 10.70 12.33 -4.16
N LEU A 22 11.69 11.55 -4.62
CA LEU A 22 12.93 12.09 -5.21
C LEU A 22 12.85 11.95 -6.74
N SER A 23 11.95 12.70 -7.39
CA SER A 23 12.20 13.30 -8.72
C SER A 23 11.06 14.25 -9.10
N GLN A 24 11.41 15.49 -9.41
CA GLN A 24 10.53 16.65 -9.60
C GLN A 24 9.76 16.68 -10.94
N ALA A 25 9.55 15.55 -11.62
CA ALA A 25 9.12 15.56 -13.03
C ALA A 25 7.61 15.42 -13.29
N VAL A 26 6.76 15.11 -12.30
CA VAL A 26 5.37 14.63 -12.57
C VAL A 26 4.26 15.63 -12.23
N TYR A 27 4.57 16.78 -11.62
CA TYR A 27 3.51 17.71 -11.19
C TYR A 27 2.97 18.61 -12.31
N CYS A 28 3.73 18.85 -13.39
CA CYS A 28 3.34 19.77 -14.46
C CYS A 28 2.77 19.03 -15.69
N SER A 29 1.66 18.29 -15.53
CA SER A 29 0.90 17.73 -16.66
C SER A 29 -0.58 17.44 -16.35
N LEU A 30 -1.02 17.57 -15.10
CA LEU A 30 -2.30 17.02 -14.63
C LEU A 30 -3.52 17.95 -14.81
N THR A 31 -3.37 19.17 -15.31
CA THR A 31 -4.52 20.08 -15.52
C THR A 31 -5.13 20.01 -16.92
N ASN A 32 -4.48 19.39 -17.91
CA ASN A 32 -4.98 19.39 -19.30
C ASN A 32 -5.69 18.09 -19.73
N LEU A 33 -5.87 17.12 -18.84
CA LEU A 33 -6.47 15.82 -19.19
C LEU A 33 -7.89 15.61 -18.63
N CYS A 34 -8.63 16.69 -18.31
CA CYS A 34 -9.95 16.58 -17.71
C CYS A 34 -11.12 16.71 -18.71
N LEU A 35 -10.87 16.96 -20.01
CA LEU A 35 -11.94 17.28 -20.97
C LEU A 35 -12.00 16.43 -22.26
N GLU A 36 -11.10 15.46 -22.48
CA GLU A 36 -11.14 14.59 -23.69
C GLU A 36 -11.66 13.15 -23.42
N TRP A 37 -12.07 12.84 -22.20
CA TRP A 37 -12.32 11.45 -21.74
C TRP A 37 -13.71 10.87 -22.01
N MET A 38 -14.49 11.39 -22.97
CA MET A 38 -15.87 10.91 -23.21
C MET A 38 -16.13 10.15 -24.53
N VAL A 39 -15.15 9.88 -25.40
CA VAL A 39 -15.44 9.24 -26.72
C VAL A 39 -14.52 8.09 -27.15
N VAL A 40 -13.69 7.52 -26.27
CA VAL A 40 -12.91 6.32 -26.66
C VAL A 40 -13.45 5.10 -25.94
N LEU A 41 -14.09 4.21 -26.70
CA LEU A 41 -14.38 2.82 -26.33
C LEU A 41 -13.21 2.27 -25.51
N LYS A 42 -13.45 2.08 -24.22
CA LYS A 42 -12.48 1.59 -23.24
C LYS A 42 -12.22 0.12 -23.58
N ILE A 43 -11.28 -0.12 -24.51
CA ILE A 43 -10.75 -1.46 -24.77
C ILE A 43 -10.14 -1.92 -23.44
N ILE A 44 -10.83 -2.85 -22.77
CA ILE A 44 -10.34 -3.46 -21.55
C ILE A 44 -9.25 -4.44 -21.99
N ILE A 45 -7.99 -4.00 -21.95
CA ILE A 45 -6.85 -4.89 -22.08
C ILE A 45 -6.78 -5.69 -20.77
N ILE A 46 -7.07 -6.99 -20.84
CA ILE A 46 -6.90 -7.91 -19.71
C ILE A 46 -5.43 -8.32 -19.67
N THR A 47 -4.67 -7.76 -18.73
CA THR A 47 -3.31 -8.20 -18.44
C THR A 47 -3.33 -9.20 -17.29
N ILE A 48 -2.91 -10.44 -17.56
CA ILE A 48 -2.74 -11.47 -16.53
C ILE A 48 -1.37 -11.24 -15.88
N LEU A 49 -1.38 -10.92 -14.59
CA LEU A 49 -0.17 -10.77 -13.79
C LEU A 49 0.04 -12.02 -12.93
N PHE A 50 1.21 -12.64 -13.06
CA PHE A 50 1.61 -13.76 -12.23
C PHE A 50 2.50 -13.28 -11.08
N TRP A 51 2.33 -13.89 -9.92
CA TRP A 51 3.26 -13.68 -8.82
C TRP A 51 4.60 -14.35 -9.16
N LYS A 52 5.68 -13.58 -9.09
CA LYS A 52 7.05 -14.08 -9.28
C LYS A 52 7.79 -14.06 -7.95
N HIS A 53 8.55 -15.12 -7.68
CA HIS A 53 9.47 -15.19 -6.55
C HIS A 53 10.47 -14.02 -6.56
N PRO A 54 10.86 -13.48 -5.39
CA PRO A 54 11.95 -12.52 -5.33
C PRO A 54 13.28 -13.17 -5.74
N LEU A 55 14.28 -12.34 -6.07
CA LEU A 55 15.63 -12.82 -6.37
C LEU A 55 16.28 -13.43 -5.11
N CYS A 56 17.34 -14.22 -5.29
CA CYS A 56 18.17 -14.66 -4.16
C CYS A 56 18.57 -13.45 -3.29
N ASP A 57 18.64 -13.67 -1.98
CA ASP A 57 18.95 -12.66 -0.97
C ASP A 57 17.94 -11.50 -0.86
N HIS A 58 16.78 -11.63 -1.50
CA HIS A 58 15.67 -10.69 -1.36
C HIS A 58 14.48 -11.35 -0.67
N PHE A 59 13.75 -10.53 0.08
CA PHE A 59 12.47 -10.88 0.64
C PHE A 59 11.34 -10.14 -0.07
N LYS A 60 10.14 -10.72 -0.07
CA LYS A 60 8.92 -10.08 -0.53
C LYS A 60 7.93 -9.97 0.62
N LEU A 61 7.55 -8.75 0.94
CA LEU A 61 6.49 -8.44 1.88
C LEU A 61 5.17 -8.29 1.14
N ASN A 62 4.21 -9.15 1.45
CA ASN A 62 2.82 -9.04 1.02
C ASN A 62 1.99 -8.64 2.24
N CYS A 63 1.41 -7.44 2.26
CA CYS A 63 0.61 -6.94 3.37
C CYS A 63 -0.74 -6.42 2.88
N ASP A 64 -1.74 -6.44 3.76
CA ASP A 64 -3.11 -6.01 3.47
C ASP A 64 -3.79 -5.48 4.73
N GLY A 65 -4.57 -4.43 4.56
CA GLY A 65 -5.41 -3.85 5.62
C GLY A 65 -6.88 -4.06 5.33
N SER A 66 -7.63 -4.59 6.30
CA SER A 66 -9.06 -4.83 6.16
C SER A 66 -9.89 -3.99 7.13
N LYS A 67 -11.14 -3.71 6.75
CA LYS A 67 -12.13 -3.04 7.60
C LYS A 67 -13.50 -3.68 7.44
N SER A 68 -14.16 -3.98 8.56
CA SER A 68 -15.56 -4.36 8.63
C SER A 68 -16.26 -3.58 9.74
N GLY A 69 -17.27 -2.78 9.39
CA GLY A 69 -17.94 -1.87 10.32
C GLY A 69 -16.96 -0.90 11.00
N SER A 70 -16.87 -0.97 12.33
CA SER A 70 -15.96 -0.17 13.16
C SER A 70 -14.66 -0.88 13.53
N ILE A 71 -14.39 -2.05 12.95
CA ILE A 71 -13.20 -2.87 13.24
C ILE A 71 -12.33 -2.88 12.01
N ALA A 72 -11.06 -2.52 12.18
CA ALA A 72 -10.03 -2.67 11.19
C ALA A 72 -8.90 -3.58 11.71
N ALA A 73 -8.27 -4.27 10.78
CA ALA A 73 -7.14 -5.14 11.03
C ALA A 73 -6.07 -4.93 9.95
N ALA A 74 -4.84 -5.28 10.28
CA ALA A 74 -3.71 -5.25 9.39
C ALA A 74 -3.00 -6.60 9.46
N GLY A 75 -2.49 -7.09 8.33
CA GLY A 75 -1.77 -8.35 8.29
C GLY A 75 -0.80 -8.42 7.12
N GLY A 76 0.03 -9.47 7.12
CA GLY A 76 0.95 -9.71 6.03
C GLY A 76 1.83 -10.93 6.21
N LEU A 77 2.56 -11.25 5.13
CA LEU A 77 3.45 -12.38 4.97
C LEU A 77 4.78 -11.86 4.40
N LEU A 78 5.89 -12.24 5.04
CA LEU A 78 7.23 -12.10 4.50
C LEU A 78 7.62 -13.44 3.85
N ARG A 79 8.12 -13.38 2.62
CA ARG A 79 8.52 -14.55 1.84
C ARG A 79 9.97 -14.47 1.40
N ASP A 80 10.65 -15.62 1.38
CA ASP A 80 12.00 -15.76 0.83
C ASP A 80 12.01 -15.88 -0.71
N HIS A 81 13.21 -16.02 -1.29
CA HIS A 81 13.45 -16.22 -2.72
C HIS A 81 12.87 -17.53 -3.28
N MET A 82 12.57 -18.51 -2.43
CA MET A 82 11.87 -19.74 -2.79
C MET A 82 10.35 -19.60 -2.66
N GLY A 83 9.86 -18.44 -2.20
CA GLY A 83 8.45 -18.13 -1.96
C GLY A 83 7.87 -18.73 -0.68
N ASN A 84 8.72 -19.35 0.15
CA ASN A 84 8.32 -19.85 1.46
C ASN A 84 7.93 -18.67 2.34
N VAL A 85 6.88 -18.83 3.13
CA VAL A 85 6.55 -17.87 4.18
C VAL A 85 7.55 -18.07 5.32
N ILE A 86 8.32 -17.03 5.62
CA ILE A 86 9.29 -17.05 6.73
C ILE A 86 8.74 -16.34 7.97
N LEU A 87 7.81 -15.40 7.78
CA LEU A 87 7.14 -14.69 8.85
C LEU A 87 5.74 -14.27 8.43
N SER A 88 4.79 -14.28 9.36
CA SER A 88 3.44 -13.76 9.18
C SER A 88 3.03 -12.92 10.37
N PHE A 89 2.23 -11.88 10.15
CA PHE A 89 1.65 -11.08 11.23
C PHE A 89 0.17 -10.78 10.97
N SER A 90 -0.54 -10.53 12.07
CA SER A 90 -1.91 -10.01 12.07
C SER A 90 -2.11 -9.19 13.34
N THR A 91 -2.76 -8.04 13.22
CA THR A 91 -3.08 -7.18 14.36
C THR A 91 -4.44 -6.50 14.18
N ASN A 92 -5.15 -6.33 15.30
CA ASN A 92 -6.31 -5.46 15.36
C ASN A 92 -5.83 -4.00 15.46
N ILE A 93 -6.34 -3.13 14.59
CA ILE A 93 -6.01 -1.68 14.57
C ILE A 93 -7.08 -0.87 15.31
N GLY A 94 -8.27 -1.44 15.51
CA GLY A 94 -9.44 -0.76 16.05
C GLY A 94 -10.18 0.01 14.97
N ASN A 95 -10.84 1.11 15.34
CA ASN A 95 -11.63 1.88 14.40
C ASN A 95 -10.76 2.87 13.60
N CYS A 96 -10.65 2.66 12.29
CA CYS A 96 -10.00 3.60 11.37
C CYS A 96 -10.64 3.53 9.96
N PHE A 97 -10.13 4.30 9.00
CA PHE A 97 -10.52 4.17 7.60
C PHE A 97 -9.81 2.98 6.95
N VAL A 98 -10.41 2.39 5.91
CA VAL A 98 -9.81 1.26 5.18
C VAL A 98 -8.40 1.61 4.69
N ILE A 99 -8.21 2.81 4.14
CA ILE A 99 -6.88 3.27 3.71
C ILE A 99 -5.87 3.35 4.85
N SER A 100 -6.31 3.68 6.07
CA SER A 100 -5.43 3.68 7.24
C SER A 100 -5.03 2.26 7.61
N ALA A 101 -5.93 1.28 7.52
CA ALA A 101 -5.62 -0.11 7.77
C ALA A 101 -4.55 -0.63 6.80
N GLU A 102 -4.67 -0.30 5.51
CA GLU A 102 -3.69 -0.65 4.46
C GLU A 102 -2.30 -0.08 4.78
N LEU A 103 -2.24 1.20 5.14
CA LEU A 103 -1.00 1.87 5.52
C LEU A 103 -0.39 1.29 6.80
N TRP A 104 -1.23 0.89 7.77
CA TRP A 104 -0.77 0.20 8.97
C TRP A 104 -0.18 -1.17 8.65
N ALA A 105 -0.80 -1.95 7.75
CA ALA A 105 -0.27 -3.23 7.31
C ALA A 105 1.10 -3.07 6.66
N PHE A 106 1.25 -2.08 5.77
CA PHE A 106 2.53 -1.74 5.17
C PHE A 106 3.58 -1.33 6.21
N LEU A 107 3.25 -0.37 7.07
CA LEU A 107 4.18 0.15 8.09
C LEU A 107 4.64 -0.93 9.06
N ILE A 108 3.72 -1.79 9.52
CA ILE A 108 4.04 -2.89 10.43
C ILE A 108 4.91 -3.92 9.71
N GLY A 109 4.54 -4.29 8.49
CA GLY A 109 5.31 -5.25 7.71
C GLY A 109 6.75 -4.80 7.47
N VAL A 110 6.97 -3.53 7.09
CA VAL A 110 8.32 -2.97 6.89
C VAL A 110 9.12 -2.90 8.18
N LYS A 111 8.49 -2.73 9.34
CA LYS A 111 9.19 -2.72 10.64
C LYS A 111 9.61 -4.10 11.11
N ILE A 112 8.97 -5.16 10.63
CA ILE A 112 9.25 -6.55 11.02
C ILE A 112 10.18 -7.23 10.01
N ALA A 113 10.16 -6.81 8.75
CA ALA A 113 11.07 -7.27 7.69
C ALA A 113 12.49 -6.70 7.88
#